data_AF-A0A9E0G7C1-F1
#
_entry.id   AF-A0A9E0G7C1-F1
#
_cell.length_a   1.000
_cell.length_b   1.000
_cell.length_c   1.000
_cell.angle_alpha   90.00
_cell.angle_beta   90.00
_cell.angle_gamma   90.00
#
_symmetry.space_group_name_H-M   'P 1'
#
loop_
_entity.id
_entity.type
_entity.pdbx_description
1 polymer ?
#
loop_
_entity_poly.entity_id
_entity_poly.type
_entity_poly.pdbx_seq_one_letter_code
_entity_poly.pdbx_strand_id
1 'polypeptide(L)'
;MVGFVLAFALAAAAGCGGGDDGVSSRAAVEAAPSVLIESGRVTDEALAAVFDGESVNRAVVSAFVAEVMALTEEERLAIAADLSRRAELEVARLSGLEAALGGTAATEAALTGAWAPVNEAIAGVAPELAATPLDGDASLSPESTQPEGFAHPMAVPAPNGMASIGLLLGGMGLGLMVDPLVSSANNFTKDQYSEGTLSSGVVVSGAVEQSTLEMSFDGTQDGVAVKFNATVVVHPCPDPSGNFDMTAKIDVKTSKGAVGSNAAIDMKINGQVDDDAHIASSTTEANTQWADFAGGKGQFLDYTVGVPSSGDSTFAVNRTGGAVSTDFVRMAVLMSTMFVYMVKDKMLQAAENAWSSGRCVDLKVTPSAGPDGLDPGQVVSVLAEPRSKVDGSPTGGNVTATLKAGVQSVEPNGSPVPADASSNYTAGPEQDQSGTVAYESRSKRGVGKAEVTFNTGAPAAYLVVGGLQDWQVNMVVCDITKPFTLESPGVGVAEFSGGLSGTYSATGVFNFSYAGTYQVILSDGLGSPGTMSGTSSGQIAGQAGSGTENYVLTPAEPCE
;
A
#
# COMPACT_ATOMS: atom_id res chain seq x y z
N MET A 1 -34.68 40.11 -13.21
CA MET A 1 -35.68 39.56 -14.16
C MET A 1 -34.91 38.93 -15.31
N VAL A 2 -35.07 37.62 -15.48
CA VAL A 2 -34.68 36.76 -16.63
C VAL A 2 -33.16 36.70 -16.92
N GLY A 3 -32.46 35.57 -16.88
CA GLY A 3 -32.83 34.17 -16.77
C GLY A 3 -31.84 33.37 -17.62
N PHE A 4 -31.08 32.44 -17.02
CA PHE A 4 -30.34 31.42 -17.76
C PHE A 4 -30.46 30.11 -16.96
N VAL A 5 -31.39 29.28 -17.40
CA VAL A 5 -31.55 27.88 -16.98
C VAL A 5 -30.86 27.05 -18.05
N LEU A 6 -29.82 26.32 -17.69
CA LEU A 6 -29.22 25.29 -18.54
C LEU A 6 -29.94 23.98 -18.25
N ALA A 7 -30.77 23.51 -19.19
CA ALA A 7 -31.43 22.22 -19.13
C ALA A 7 -30.49 21.13 -19.68
N PHE A 8 -30.15 20.14 -18.87
CA PHE A 8 -29.56 18.89 -19.32
C PHE A 8 -30.64 18.02 -19.97
N ALA A 9 -30.50 17.77 -21.28
CA ALA A 9 -31.30 16.77 -21.99
C ALA A 9 -30.51 15.46 -22.06
N LEU A 10 -30.97 14.44 -21.32
CA LEU A 10 -30.53 13.05 -21.51
C LEU A 10 -31.12 12.52 -22.83
N ALA A 11 -30.26 12.22 -23.80
CA ALA A 11 -30.64 11.50 -25.01
C ALA A 11 -30.51 10.00 -24.77
N ALA A 12 -31.64 9.30 -24.66
CA ALA A 12 -31.70 7.84 -24.70
C ALA A 12 -31.63 7.38 -26.16
N ALA A 13 -30.60 6.61 -26.51
CA ALA A 13 -30.51 5.94 -27.80
C ALA A 13 -31.38 4.67 -27.80
N ALA A 14 -32.49 4.71 -28.53
CA ALA A 14 -33.31 3.54 -28.82
C ALA A 14 -32.87 2.93 -30.16
N GLY A 15 -32.30 1.73 -30.12
CA GLY A 15 -32.15 0.86 -31.29
C GLY A 15 -33.45 0.11 -31.56
N CYS A 16 -34.02 0.28 -32.75
CA CYS A 16 -35.21 -0.43 -33.23
C CYS A 16 -34.95 -1.91 -33.47
N GLY A 17 -35.88 -2.76 -33.05
CA GLY A 17 -36.00 -4.17 -33.45
C GLY A 17 -37.15 -4.85 -32.70
N GLY A 18 -38.37 -4.81 -33.28
CA GLY A 18 -39.63 -5.18 -32.62
C GLY A 18 -39.94 -6.68 -32.54
N GLY A 19 -40.95 -6.99 -31.73
CA GLY A 19 -41.64 -8.29 -31.65
C GLY A 19 -42.49 -8.40 -30.38
N ASP A 20 -43.80 -8.20 -30.54
CA ASP A 20 -44.91 -8.28 -29.58
C ASP A 20 -44.91 -9.50 -28.64
N ASP A 21 -45.23 -9.31 -27.35
CA ASP A 21 -46.56 -9.62 -26.77
C ASP A 21 -46.54 -9.45 -25.24
N GLY A 22 -47.40 -8.56 -24.75
CA GLY A 22 -47.27 -7.92 -23.44
C GLY A 22 -47.77 -8.68 -22.22
N VAL A 23 -47.15 -8.34 -21.08
CA VAL A 23 -47.84 -8.06 -19.82
C VAL A 23 -47.10 -6.91 -19.11
N SER A 24 -47.75 -5.74 -19.08
CA SER A 24 -47.61 -4.65 -18.09
C SER A 24 -46.20 -4.07 -17.79
N SER A 25 -45.66 -3.28 -18.71
CA SER A 25 -44.73 -2.19 -18.37
C SER A 25 -45.45 -1.02 -17.70
N ARG A 26 -44.78 -0.36 -16.74
CA ARG A 26 -45.16 0.91 -16.04
C ARG A 26 -46.18 0.79 -14.91
N ALA A 27 -45.75 0.20 -13.79
CA ALA A 27 -46.06 0.82 -12.50
C ALA A 27 -45.04 1.95 -12.29
N ALA A 28 -45.48 3.08 -11.77
CA ALA A 28 -44.72 4.33 -11.67
C ALA A 28 -43.36 4.11 -10.99
N VAL A 29 -42.28 4.45 -11.68
CA VAL A 29 -41.05 4.88 -11.00
C VAL A 29 -41.44 6.22 -10.38
N GLU A 30 -41.74 6.25 -9.09
CA GLU A 30 -41.81 7.52 -8.35
C GLU A 30 -40.46 8.21 -8.57
N ALA A 31 -40.48 9.33 -9.28
CA ALA A 31 -39.28 10.09 -9.57
C ALA A 31 -38.67 10.51 -8.22
N ALA A 32 -37.37 10.29 -8.05
CA ALA A 32 -36.64 10.83 -6.91
C ALA A 32 -36.96 12.34 -6.78
N PRO A 33 -37.00 12.89 -5.56
CA PRO A 33 -37.21 14.31 -5.34
C PRO A 33 -36.28 15.14 -6.23
N SER A 34 -36.78 16.27 -6.76
CA SER A 34 -35.98 17.11 -7.64
C SER A 34 -34.80 17.81 -6.96
N VAL A 35 -34.79 17.86 -5.63
CA VAL A 35 -33.73 18.43 -4.79
C VAL A 35 -33.46 17.49 -3.62
N LEU A 36 -32.28 16.87 -3.59
CA LEU A 36 -31.89 15.96 -2.51
C LEU A 36 -31.05 16.68 -1.45
N ILE A 37 -30.19 17.61 -1.89
CA ILE A 37 -29.34 18.41 -1.03
C ILE A 37 -29.62 19.89 -1.28
N GLU A 38 -29.85 20.63 -0.20
CA GLU A 38 -30.01 22.08 -0.24
C GLU A 38 -29.16 22.73 0.85
N SER A 39 -28.35 23.72 0.48
CA SER A 39 -27.50 24.46 1.43
C SER A 39 -26.62 23.56 2.32
N GLY A 40 -26.05 22.50 1.74
CA GLY A 40 -25.18 21.55 2.45
C GLY A 40 -25.91 20.59 3.39
N ARG A 41 -27.22 20.41 3.25
CA ARG A 41 -28.04 19.52 4.08
C ARG A 41 -28.94 18.63 3.24
N VAL A 42 -29.18 17.42 3.72
CA VAL A 42 -30.21 16.55 3.15
C VAL A 42 -31.59 17.14 3.47
N THR A 43 -32.43 17.25 2.46
CA THR A 43 -33.79 17.78 2.62
C THR A 43 -34.69 16.76 3.33
N ASP A 44 -35.69 17.24 4.08
CA ASP A 44 -36.64 16.35 4.75
C ASP A 44 -37.48 15.56 3.73
N GLU A 45 -37.70 16.14 2.54
CA GLU A 45 -38.34 15.48 1.39
C GLU A 45 -37.50 14.30 0.89
N ALA A 46 -36.18 14.47 0.78
CA ALA A 46 -35.26 13.39 0.43
C ALA A 46 -35.23 12.27 1.48
N LEU A 47 -35.20 12.63 2.77
CA LEU A 47 -35.27 11.66 3.87
C LEU A 47 -36.58 10.87 3.84
N ALA A 48 -37.71 11.52 3.60
CA ALA A 48 -39.01 10.86 3.52
C ALA A 48 -39.07 9.87 2.35
N ALA A 49 -38.42 10.20 1.22
CA ALA A 49 -38.39 9.40 0.00
C ALA A 49 -37.43 8.20 0.04
N VAL A 50 -36.61 8.05 1.10
CA VAL A 50 -35.67 6.91 1.25
C VAL A 50 -36.39 5.56 1.27
N PHE A 51 -37.67 5.53 1.66
CA PHE A 51 -38.50 4.33 1.64
C PHE A 51 -39.70 4.49 0.71
N ASP A 52 -39.95 3.46 -0.09
CA ASP A 52 -41.23 3.22 -0.77
C ASP A 52 -41.94 2.09 -0.02
N GLY A 53 -42.96 2.48 0.76
CA GLY A 53 -43.63 1.60 1.73
C GLY A 53 -42.66 1.08 2.79
N GLU A 54 -42.48 -0.25 2.83
CA GLU A 54 -41.58 -0.94 3.77
C GLU A 54 -40.17 -1.19 3.19
N SER A 55 -39.94 -0.82 1.93
CA SER A 55 -38.70 -1.12 1.21
C SER A 55 -37.87 0.14 0.95
N VAL A 56 -36.53 0.02 0.95
CA VAL A 56 -35.66 1.14 0.59
C VAL A 56 -35.82 1.47 -0.89
N ASN A 57 -36.12 2.74 -1.18
CA ASN A 57 -36.18 3.27 -2.52
C ASN A 57 -34.75 3.44 -3.07
N ARG A 58 -34.29 2.42 -3.80
CA ARG A 58 -32.94 2.38 -4.38
C ARG A 58 -32.64 3.55 -5.32
N ALA A 59 -33.65 4.03 -6.06
CA ALA A 59 -33.46 5.14 -6.98
C ALA A 59 -33.09 6.43 -6.24
N VAL A 60 -33.74 6.69 -5.09
CA VAL A 60 -33.44 7.85 -4.25
C VAL A 60 -32.06 7.73 -3.60
N VAL A 61 -31.72 6.56 -3.07
CA VAL A 61 -30.39 6.33 -2.46
C VAL A 61 -29.27 6.46 -3.51
N SER A 62 -29.43 5.86 -4.69
CA SER A 62 -28.45 5.96 -5.77
C SER A 62 -28.31 7.39 -6.30
N ALA A 63 -29.42 8.14 -6.43
CA ALA A 63 -29.39 9.55 -6.82
C ALA A 63 -28.68 10.41 -5.76
N PHE A 64 -28.96 10.16 -4.48
CA PHE A 64 -28.28 10.84 -3.37
C PHE A 64 -26.77 10.58 -3.39
N VAL A 65 -26.35 9.32 -3.54
CA VAL A 65 -24.91 8.98 -3.63
C VAL A 65 -24.27 9.68 -4.84
N ALA A 66 -24.91 9.65 -6.01
CA ALA A 66 -24.38 10.31 -7.20
C ALA A 66 -24.23 11.83 -7.00
N GLU A 67 -25.20 12.47 -6.36
CA GLU A 67 -25.15 13.90 -6.03
C GLU A 67 -24.02 14.20 -5.03
N VAL A 68 -23.92 13.45 -3.93
CA VAL A 68 -22.86 13.60 -2.92
C VAL A 68 -21.47 13.40 -3.53
N MET A 69 -21.28 12.35 -4.33
CA MET A 69 -19.97 12.03 -4.91
C MET A 69 -19.51 13.05 -5.96
N ALA A 70 -20.43 13.85 -6.52
CA ALA A 70 -20.10 14.96 -7.41
C ALA A 70 -19.66 16.24 -6.67
N LEU A 71 -19.88 16.32 -5.35
CA LEU A 71 -19.48 17.47 -4.52
C LEU A 71 -17.99 17.44 -4.17
N THR A 72 -17.48 18.60 -3.73
CA THR A 72 -16.13 18.70 -3.16
C THR A 72 -16.02 17.92 -1.84
N GLU A 73 -14.80 17.59 -1.42
CA GLU A 73 -14.58 16.89 -0.16
C GLU A 73 -15.12 17.66 1.05
N GLU A 74 -14.96 18.98 1.07
CA GLU A 74 -15.49 19.87 2.12
C GLU A 74 -17.01 19.83 2.18
N GLU A 75 -17.69 19.89 1.04
CA GLU A 75 -19.16 19.81 0.97
C GLU A 75 -19.69 18.44 1.39
N ARG A 76 -19.02 17.35 0.98
CA ARG A 76 -19.37 15.99 1.44
C ARG A 76 -19.23 15.85 2.95
N LEU A 77 -18.13 16.37 3.49
CA LEU A 77 -17.84 16.41 4.92
C LEU A 77 -18.91 17.20 5.70
N ALA A 78 -19.37 18.32 5.17
CA ALA A 78 -20.45 19.10 5.78
C ALA A 78 -21.79 18.32 5.84
N ILE A 79 -22.13 17.59 4.77
CA ILE A 79 -23.32 16.74 4.73
C ILE A 79 -23.20 15.58 5.72
N ALA A 80 -22.02 14.95 5.81
CA ALA A 80 -21.70 13.93 6.80
C ALA A 80 -21.86 14.45 8.23
N ALA A 81 -21.34 15.63 8.52
CA ALA A 81 -21.48 16.27 9.82
C ALA A 81 -22.96 16.53 10.18
N ASP A 82 -23.78 17.03 9.24
CA ASP A 82 -25.21 17.27 9.51
C ASP A 82 -25.97 15.96 9.75
N LEU A 83 -25.80 14.94 8.90
CA LEU A 83 -26.44 13.64 9.08
C LEU A 83 -26.03 12.96 10.39
N SER A 84 -24.73 12.98 10.72
CA SER A 84 -24.22 12.41 11.96
C SER A 84 -24.79 13.13 13.18
N ARG A 85 -24.84 14.47 13.15
CA ARG A 85 -25.43 15.28 14.22
C ARG A 85 -26.91 14.95 14.43
N ARG A 86 -27.71 14.89 13.35
CA ARG A 86 -29.14 14.55 13.44
C ARG A 86 -29.36 13.13 13.99
N ALA A 87 -28.58 12.16 13.51
CA ALA A 87 -28.65 10.79 13.99
C ALA A 87 -28.30 10.69 15.49
N GLU A 88 -27.24 11.35 15.94
CA GLU A 88 -26.83 11.30 17.35
C GLU A 88 -27.79 12.02 18.30
N LEU A 89 -28.39 13.15 17.88
CA LEU A 89 -29.43 13.80 18.66
C LEU A 89 -30.67 12.92 18.78
N GLU A 90 -31.07 12.23 17.71
CA GLU A 90 -32.19 11.29 17.76
C GLU A 90 -31.86 10.08 18.66
N VAL A 91 -30.63 9.55 18.60
CA VAL A 91 -30.16 8.49 19.52
C VAL A 91 -30.15 8.98 20.97
N ALA A 92 -29.72 10.22 21.23
CA ALA A 92 -29.74 10.81 22.56
C ALA A 92 -31.17 11.01 23.08
N ARG A 93 -32.11 11.35 22.20
CA ARG A 93 -33.55 11.43 22.53
C ARG A 93 -34.13 10.06 22.86
N LEU A 94 -33.89 9.06 21.99
CA LEU A 94 -34.39 7.69 22.16
C LEU A 94 -33.84 7.01 23.41
N SER A 95 -32.54 7.18 23.68
CA SER A 95 -31.90 6.70 24.90
C SER A 95 -32.30 7.48 26.15
N GLY A 96 -33.03 8.60 26.06
CA GLY A 96 -33.35 9.43 27.23
C GLY A 96 -32.15 10.21 27.80
N LEU A 97 -31.00 10.19 27.10
CA LEU A 97 -29.86 11.04 27.40
C LEU A 97 -30.24 12.52 27.33
N GLU A 98 -31.08 12.90 26.36
CA GLU A 98 -31.60 14.27 26.23
C GLU A 98 -32.37 14.72 27.49
N ALA A 99 -33.23 13.85 28.01
CA ALA A 99 -33.98 14.12 29.23
C ALA A 99 -33.04 14.25 30.44
N ALA A 100 -31.97 13.45 30.50
CA ALA A 100 -30.94 13.52 31.56
C ALA A 100 -30.04 14.77 31.45
N LEU A 101 -30.00 15.43 30.29
CA LEU A 101 -29.25 16.65 30.04
C LEU A 101 -30.11 17.92 30.13
N GLY A 102 -31.43 17.78 30.15
CA GLY A 102 -32.35 18.91 30.29
C GLY A 102 -32.76 19.55 28.96
N GLY A 103 -32.72 18.78 27.85
CA GLY A 103 -33.24 19.18 26.55
C GLY A 103 -32.19 19.23 25.43
N THR A 104 -32.67 19.47 24.21
CA THR A 104 -31.88 19.35 22.98
C THR A 104 -30.62 20.24 22.96
N ALA A 105 -30.73 21.51 23.33
CA ALA A 105 -29.59 22.45 23.29
C ALA A 105 -28.46 22.06 24.27
N ALA A 106 -28.81 21.61 25.48
CA ALA A 106 -27.84 21.12 26.46
C ALA A 106 -27.21 19.79 25.99
N THR A 107 -27.98 18.97 25.29
CA THR A 107 -27.51 17.71 24.70
C THR A 107 -26.51 17.95 23.58
N GLU A 108 -26.82 18.86 22.66
CA GLU A 108 -25.94 19.24 21.56
C GLU A 108 -24.62 19.82 22.09
N ALA A 109 -24.67 20.72 23.07
CA ALA A 109 -23.47 21.29 23.69
C ALA A 109 -22.61 20.21 24.38
N ALA A 110 -23.22 19.33 25.16
CA ALA A 110 -22.51 18.27 25.87
C ALA A 110 -21.89 17.24 24.91
N LEU A 111 -22.63 16.80 23.88
CA LEU A 111 -22.10 15.88 22.86
C LEU A 111 -20.97 16.53 22.07
N THR A 112 -21.13 17.78 21.65
CA THR A 112 -20.08 18.50 20.91
C THR A 112 -18.80 18.61 21.74
N GLY A 113 -18.92 19.00 23.01
CA GLY A 113 -17.76 19.10 23.89
C GLY A 113 -17.14 17.73 24.24
N ALA A 114 -17.95 16.67 24.35
CA ALA A 114 -17.43 15.32 24.60
C ALA A 114 -16.72 14.74 23.36
N TRP A 115 -17.18 15.07 22.14
CA TRP A 115 -16.53 14.65 20.90
C TRP A 115 -15.29 15.47 20.54
N ALA A 116 -15.20 16.74 20.97
CA ALA A 116 -14.08 17.62 20.66
C ALA A 116 -12.69 16.98 20.90
N PRO A 117 -12.36 16.43 22.09
CA PRO A 117 -11.06 15.79 22.32
C PRO A 117 -10.85 14.52 21.49
N VAL A 118 -11.93 13.77 21.20
CA VAL A 118 -11.85 12.57 20.35
C VAL A 118 -11.52 12.96 18.90
N ASN A 119 -12.20 13.97 18.37
CA ASN A 119 -11.96 14.48 17.02
C ASN A 119 -10.56 15.09 16.86
N GLU A 120 -10.09 15.81 17.89
CA GLU A 120 -8.73 16.36 17.93
C GLU A 120 -7.69 15.23 17.90
N ALA A 121 -7.88 14.17 18.70
CA ALA A 121 -7.00 13.02 18.71
C ALA A 121 -6.98 12.30 17.35
N ILE A 122 -8.15 12.04 16.75
CA ILE A 122 -8.27 11.44 15.41
C ILE A 122 -7.57 12.30 14.36
N ALA A 123 -7.77 13.63 14.37
CA ALA A 123 -7.10 14.54 13.44
C ALA A 123 -5.57 14.54 13.58
N GLY A 124 -5.05 14.26 14.79
CA GLY A 124 -3.62 14.19 15.09
C GLY A 124 -2.92 12.94 14.52
N VAL A 125 -3.63 11.83 14.31
CA VAL A 125 -3.00 10.55 13.93
C VAL A 125 -2.38 10.57 12.54
N ALA A 126 -3.05 11.14 11.53
CA ALA A 126 -2.53 11.15 10.16
C ALA A 126 -1.22 11.96 10.03
N PRO A 127 -1.08 13.17 10.62
CA PRO A 127 0.19 13.87 10.72
C PRO A 127 1.28 13.08 11.46
N GLU A 128 0.95 12.39 12.56
CA GLU A 128 1.91 11.56 13.30
C GLU A 128 2.43 10.39 12.47
N LEU A 129 1.54 9.71 11.74
CA LEU A 129 1.92 8.68 10.77
C LEU A 129 2.82 9.25 9.66
N ALA A 130 2.54 10.48 9.22
CA ALA A 130 3.26 11.18 8.16
C ALA A 130 4.57 11.86 8.61
N ALA A 131 4.83 11.95 9.92
CA ALA A 131 5.96 12.72 10.43
C ALA A 131 7.30 12.04 10.15
N THR A 132 8.25 12.82 9.61
CA THR A 132 9.67 12.48 9.58
C THR A 132 10.32 12.90 10.90
N PRO A 133 11.08 12.04 11.60
CA PRO A 133 12.04 12.50 12.58
C PRO A 133 13.04 13.40 11.82
N LEU A 134 13.00 14.70 12.06
CA LEU A 134 14.16 15.52 11.79
C LEU A 134 15.26 14.99 12.69
N ASP A 135 16.40 14.61 12.12
CA ASP A 135 17.59 14.16 12.84
C ASP A 135 17.78 15.01 14.11
N GLY A 136 17.41 14.43 15.27
CA GLY A 136 17.69 15.00 16.58
C GLY A 136 16.60 15.82 17.30
N ASP A 137 15.35 15.92 16.83
CA ASP A 137 14.31 16.56 17.65
C ASP A 137 13.54 15.54 18.51
N ALA A 138 13.80 15.60 19.81
CA ALA A 138 13.12 14.84 20.86
C ALA A 138 11.72 15.41 21.18
N SER A 139 10.96 15.78 20.13
CA SER A 139 9.62 16.35 20.25
C SER A 139 8.49 15.33 20.03
N LEU A 140 8.81 14.07 19.73
CA LEU A 140 7.86 12.99 19.93
C LEU A 140 7.47 12.91 21.42
N SER A 141 6.18 12.71 21.69
CA SER A 141 5.69 12.54 23.07
C SER A 141 6.59 11.54 23.83
N PRO A 142 6.94 11.79 25.10
CA PRO A 142 7.80 10.90 25.89
C PRO A 142 7.25 9.47 26.07
N GLU A 143 6.04 9.19 25.59
CA GLU A 143 5.38 7.88 25.57
C GLU A 143 5.42 7.16 24.21
N SER A 144 5.92 7.80 23.14
CA SER A 144 5.97 7.16 21.81
C SER A 144 7.04 6.06 21.76
N THR A 145 6.68 4.90 21.21
CA THR A 145 7.59 3.79 20.91
C THR A 145 7.48 3.50 19.42
N GLN A 146 7.91 4.47 18.60
CA GLN A 146 7.71 4.42 17.16
C GLN A 146 8.29 3.09 16.60
N PRO A 147 7.49 2.28 15.90
CA PRO A 147 7.92 0.95 15.49
C PRO A 147 9.00 1.00 14.40
N GLU A 148 10.07 0.21 14.56
CA GLU A 148 11.13 0.07 13.55
C GLU A 148 10.56 -0.46 12.23
N GLY A 149 11.02 0.05 11.08
CA GLY A 149 10.63 -0.44 9.74
C GLY A 149 9.46 0.29 9.06
N PHE A 150 8.69 1.10 9.79
CA PHE A 150 7.69 1.99 9.21
C PHE A 150 8.38 3.17 8.50
N ALA A 151 8.32 3.20 7.17
CA ALA A 151 8.75 4.30 6.31
C ALA A 151 7.83 5.51 6.41
N HIS A 152 8.33 6.71 6.13
CA HIS A 152 7.55 7.95 6.30
C HIS A 152 6.65 8.22 5.08
N PRO A 153 5.32 8.43 5.27
CA PRO A 153 4.42 8.93 4.24
C PRO A 153 4.73 10.37 3.80
N MET A 154 4.19 10.76 2.64
CA MET A 154 4.12 12.17 2.26
C MET A 154 3.11 12.93 3.13
N ALA A 155 3.30 14.25 3.28
CA ALA A 155 2.45 15.12 4.09
C ALA A 155 0.96 14.94 3.76
N VAL A 156 0.19 14.45 4.73
CA VAL A 156 -1.27 14.39 4.67
C VAL A 156 -1.82 15.77 5.08
N PRO A 157 -2.70 16.40 4.29
CA PRO A 157 -3.37 17.61 4.73
C PRO A 157 -4.15 17.33 6.03
N ALA A 158 -3.90 18.11 7.08
CA ALA A 158 -4.68 18.02 8.30
C ALA A 158 -6.17 18.28 7.98
N PRO A 159 -7.11 17.48 8.51
CA PRO A 159 -8.53 17.76 8.32
C PRO A 159 -8.86 19.11 8.95
N ASN A 160 -9.29 20.06 8.13
CA ASN A 160 -9.57 21.43 8.55
C ASN A 160 -10.79 21.46 9.49
N GLY A 161 -10.56 21.59 10.79
CA GLY A 161 -11.35 22.42 11.72
C GLY A 161 -12.85 22.19 11.87
N MET A 162 -13.43 21.06 11.43
CA MET A 162 -14.86 20.81 11.63
C MET A 162 -15.17 20.34 13.06
N ALA A 163 -15.38 21.29 13.97
CA ALA A 163 -15.95 21.01 15.29
C ALA A 163 -17.39 20.50 15.14
N SER A 164 -17.59 19.18 15.21
CA SER A 164 -18.93 18.61 15.16
C SER A 164 -19.02 17.24 15.84
N ILE A 165 -20.23 16.91 16.28
CA ILE A 165 -20.66 15.60 16.80
C ILE A 165 -20.49 14.56 15.69
N GLY A 166 -19.91 13.38 15.94
CA GLY A 166 -20.07 12.34 14.91
C GLY A 166 -19.27 11.04 14.97
N LEU A 167 -19.97 9.93 15.20
CA LEU A 167 -19.58 8.56 14.79
C LEU A 167 -19.06 8.52 13.35
N LEU A 168 -19.72 9.23 12.41
CA LEU A 168 -19.30 9.25 11.01
C LEU A 168 -17.96 9.94 10.81
N LEU A 169 -17.74 11.08 11.46
CA LEU A 169 -16.54 11.88 11.26
C LEU A 169 -15.32 11.19 11.87
N GLY A 170 -15.49 10.56 13.03
CA GLY A 170 -14.46 9.69 13.59
C GLY A 170 -14.12 8.51 12.66
N GLY A 171 -15.13 7.90 12.04
CA GLY A 171 -14.93 6.85 11.05
C GLY A 171 -14.33 7.34 9.72
N MET A 172 -14.60 8.57 9.30
CA MET A 172 -13.99 9.18 8.11
C MET A 172 -12.50 9.47 8.33
N GLY A 173 -12.11 9.85 9.55
CA GLY A 173 -10.71 9.95 9.95
C GLY A 173 -9.93 8.66 9.67
N LEU A 174 -10.55 7.49 9.85
CA LEU A 174 -9.93 6.19 9.54
C LEU A 174 -9.51 6.09 8.07
N GLY A 175 -10.40 6.49 7.15
CA GLY A 175 -10.13 6.44 5.71
C GLY A 175 -8.89 7.25 5.32
N LEU A 176 -8.67 8.39 5.98
CA LEU A 176 -7.49 9.24 5.77
C LEU A 176 -6.20 8.64 6.32
N MET A 177 -6.29 7.72 7.29
CA MET A 177 -5.13 7.07 7.90
C MET A 177 -4.70 5.78 7.19
N VAL A 178 -5.54 5.21 6.33
CA VAL A 178 -5.23 3.92 5.69
C VAL A 178 -4.04 4.02 4.73
N ASP A 179 -3.99 5.05 3.88
CA ASP A 179 -2.87 5.25 2.97
C ASP A 179 -1.53 5.46 3.71
N PRO A 180 -1.41 6.34 4.74
CA PRO A 180 -0.18 6.45 5.49
C PRO A 180 0.15 5.20 6.31
N LEU A 181 -0.84 4.48 6.86
CA LEU A 181 -0.64 3.19 7.54
C LEU A 181 -0.05 2.12 6.62
N VAL A 182 -0.58 2.02 5.40
CA VAL A 182 -0.12 1.01 4.45
C VAL A 182 1.21 1.45 3.84
N SER A 183 1.32 2.68 3.36
CA SER A 183 2.55 3.16 2.72
C SER A 183 3.77 3.11 3.64
N SER A 184 3.59 3.35 4.93
CA SER A 184 4.66 3.23 5.91
C SER A 184 5.18 1.81 6.06
N ALA A 185 4.35 0.78 5.86
CA ALA A 185 4.81 -0.60 5.88
C ALA A 185 5.34 -1.12 4.52
N ASN A 186 5.53 -0.27 3.50
CA ASN A 186 5.94 -0.72 2.16
C ASN A 186 7.36 -1.33 2.09
N ASN A 187 8.24 -0.96 3.02
CA ASN A 187 9.63 -1.43 3.04
C ASN A 187 9.84 -2.71 3.86
N PHE A 188 8.77 -3.31 4.38
CA PHE A 188 8.87 -4.55 5.12
C PHE A 188 9.40 -5.66 4.20
N THR A 189 10.30 -6.46 4.75
CA THR A 189 10.81 -7.68 4.13
C THR A 189 10.14 -8.90 4.74
N LYS A 190 10.29 -10.04 4.08
CA LYS A 190 9.74 -11.31 4.55
C LYS A 190 10.18 -11.59 6.00
N ASP A 191 9.24 -12.02 6.83
CA ASP A 191 9.41 -12.30 8.27
C ASP A 191 9.65 -11.08 9.17
N GLN A 192 9.60 -9.85 8.64
CA GLN A 192 9.57 -8.64 9.47
C GLN A 192 8.17 -8.39 10.02
N TYR A 193 8.13 -8.15 11.33
CA TYR A 193 6.96 -7.69 12.06
C TYR A 193 7.38 -6.53 12.95
N SER A 194 6.53 -5.53 13.05
CA SER A 194 6.75 -4.40 13.94
C SER A 194 5.43 -3.93 14.53
N GLU A 195 5.47 -3.53 15.79
CA GLU A 195 4.33 -3.05 16.57
C GLU A 195 4.81 -1.93 17.47
N GLY A 196 4.02 -0.86 17.57
CA GLY A 196 4.37 0.27 18.42
C GLY A 196 3.19 1.19 18.70
N THR A 197 3.36 2.03 19.72
CA THR A 197 2.39 3.07 20.08
C THR A 197 2.84 4.40 19.48
N LEU A 198 2.02 4.99 18.61
CA LEU A 198 2.31 6.30 17.99
C LEU A 198 2.04 7.45 18.97
N SER A 199 0.88 7.40 19.60
CA SER A 199 0.42 8.33 20.61
C SER A 199 -0.54 7.64 21.58
N SER A 200 -0.91 8.33 22.66
CA SER A 200 -1.82 7.77 23.67
C SER A 200 -3.12 7.30 23.02
N GLY A 201 -3.36 5.98 23.08
CA GLY A 201 -4.55 5.37 22.50
C GLY A 201 -4.43 5.01 21.03
N VAL A 202 -3.25 5.09 20.40
CA VAL A 202 -3.02 4.69 19.01
C VAL A 202 -1.91 3.66 18.92
N VAL A 203 -2.26 2.44 18.49
CA VAL A 203 -1.33 1.33 18.26
C VAL A 203 -1.32 1.00 16.78
N VAL A 204 -0.13 0.81 16.22
CA VAL A 204 0.04 0.33 14.84
C VAL A 204 0.91 -0.91 14.83
N SER A 205 0.56 -1.84 13.95
CA SER A 205 1.41 -2.98 13.63
C SER A 205 1.45 -3.26 12.15
N GLY A 206 2.53 -3.88 11.69
CA GLY A 206 2.81 -4.09 10.28
C GLY A 206 3.63 -5.34 10.04
N ALA A 207 3.34 -5.98 8.91
CA ALA A 207 4.08 -7.03 8.24
C ALA A 207 3.93 -6.84 6.72
N VAL A 208 4.60 -7.64 5.90
CA VAL A 208 4.46 -7.56 4.43
C VAL A 208 3.00 -7.75 4.02
N GLU A 209 2.36 -8.76 4.61
CA GLU A 209 1.01 -9.24 4.32
C GLU A 209 -0.11 -8.44 4.98
N GLN A 210 0.20 -7.65 6.02
CA GLN A 210 -0.83 -7.02 6.84
C GLN A 210 -0.35 -5.68 7.44
N SER A 211 -1.25 -4.71 7.51
CA SER A 211 -1.10 -3.51 8.35
C SER A 211 -2.33 -3.34 9.23
N THR A 212 -2.12 -3.03 10.50
CA THR A 212 -3.17 -2.86 11.51
C THR A 212 -3.04 -1.51 12.20
N LEU A 213 -4.17 -0.83 12.40
CA LEU A 213 -4.30 0.38 13.19
C LEU A 213 -5.39 0.15 14.25
N GLU A 214 -5.05 0.38 15.51
CA GLU A 214 -5.98 0.38 16.63
C GLU A 214 -6.01 1.75 17.28
N MET A 215 -7.22 2.25 17.55
CA MET A 215 -7.44 3.52 18.21
C MET A 215 -8.42 3.36 19.36
N SER A 216 -8.16 4.07 20.46
CA SER A 216 -9.00 4.12 21.66
C SER A 216 -8.92 5.51 22.27
N PHE A 217 -9.99 6.29 22.09
CA PHE A 217 -10.09 7.66 22.60
C PHE A 217 -11.30 7.82 23.49
N ASP A 218 -11.14 8.66 24.52
CA ASP A 218 -12.20 9.02 25.45
C ASP A 218 -12.37 10.54 25.46
N GLY A 219 -13.61 11.00 25.58
CA GLY A 219 -13.94 12.41 25.76
C GLY A 219 -15.06 12.57 26.78
N THR A 220 -15.05 13.66 27.56
CA THR A 220 -16.08 13.88 28.59
C THR A 220 -16.40 15.36 28.72
N GLN A 221 -17.70 15.67 28.71
CA GLN A 221 -18.23 17.02 28.91
C GLN A 221 -19.58 16.95 29.62
N ASP A 222 -19.81 17.78 30.65
CA ASP A 222 -21.08 17.87 31.40
C ASP A 222 -21.64 16.52 31.90
N GLY A 223 -20.72 15.61 32.25
CA GLY A 223 -21.01 14.25 32.72
C GLY A 223 -21.39 13.27 31.61
N VAL A 224 -21.41 13.70 30.35
CA VAL A 224 -21.48 12.83 29.17
C VAL A 224 -20.08 12.34 28.83
N ALA A 225 -19.89 11.04 28.78
CA ALA A 225 -18.67 10.39 28.32
C ALA A 225 -18.90 9.74 26.95
N VAL A 226 -18.00 10.01 26.01
CA VAL A 226 -17.88 9.35 24.70
C VAL A 226 -16.63 8.48 24.74
N LYS A 227 -16.76 7.20 24.37
CA LYS A 227 -15.64 6.28 24.14
C LYS A 227 -15.67 5.86 22.68
N PHE A 228 -14.57 6.05 21.97
CA PHE A 228 -14.40 5.67 20.58
C PHE A 228 -13.28 4.64 20.48
N ASN A 229 -13.58 3.47 19.92
CA ASN A 229 -12.58 2.47 19.58
C ASN A 229 -12.68 2.16 18.10
N ALA A 230 -11.54 1.99 17.44
CA ALA A 230 -11.52 1.53 16.06
C ALA A 230 -10.36 0.59 15.80
N THR A 231 -10.58 -0.41 14.96
CA THR A 231 -9.56 -1.34 14.48
C THR A 231 -9.67 -1.43 12.97
N VAL A 232 -8.59 -1.11 12.26
CA VAL A 232 -8.49 -1.28 10.81
C VAL A 232 -7.43 -2.33 10.53
N VAL A 233 -7.76 -3.30 9.70
CA VAL A 233 -6.84 -4.33 9.21
C VAL A 233 -6.86 -4.29 7.69
N VAL A 234 -5.70 -4.15 7.09
CA VAL A 234 -5.51 -4.16 5.64
C VAL A 234 -4.60 -5.32 5.27
N HIS A 235 -5.00 -6.13 4.31
CA HIS A 235 -4.13 -7.09 3.63
C HIS A 235 -3.76 -6.54 2.26
N PRO A 236 -2.69 -5.72 2.15
CA PRO A 236 -2.41 -4.94 0.95
C PRO A 236 -1.82 -5.76 -0.20
N CYS A 237 -1.46 -7.02 0.02
CA CYS A 237 -0.89 -7.86 -1.02
C CYS A 237 -1.89 -8.91 -1.49
N PRO A 238 -2.33 -8.85 -2.77
CA PRO A 238 -3.28 -9.81 -3.29
C PRO A 238 -2.74 -11.25 -3.31
N ASP A 239 -3.66 -12.20 -3.16
CA ASP A 239 -3.40 -13.63 -3.22
C ASP A 239 -3.06 -14.10 -4.68
N PRO A 240 -2.73 -15.39 -4.91
CA PRO A 240 -2.45 -15.90 -6.26
C PRO A 240 -3.58 -15.72 -7.28
N SER A 241 -4.81 -15.56 -6.83
CA SER A 241 -6.00 -15.34 -7.67
C SER A 241 -6.33 -13.86 -7.85
N GLY A 242 -5.54 -12.96 -7.24
CA GLY A 242 -5.75 -11.52 -7.24
C GLY A 242 -6.74 -11.03 -6.19
N ASN A 243 -7.13 -11.85 -5.22
CA ASN A 243 -8.06 -11.41 -4.18
C ASN A 243 -7.33 -10.60 -3.10
N PHE A 244 -7.97 -9.54 -2.61
CA PHE A 244 -7.54 -8.79 -1.44
C PHE A 244 -8.72 -8.53 -0.50
N ASP A 245 -8.41 -8.23 0.75
CA ASP A 245 -9.42 -7.88 1.73
C ASP A 245 -8.94 -6.86 2.76
N MET A 246 -9.90 -6.14 3.31
CA MET A 246 -9.70 -5.17 4.38
C MET A 246 -10.89 -5.21 5.32
N THR A 247 -10.65 -4.92 6.60
CA THR A 247 -11.72 -4.80 7.59
C THR A 247 -11.55 -3.54 8.42
N ALA A 248 -12.66 -2.94 8.81
CA ALA A 248 -12.69 -1.85 9.77
C ALA A 248 -13.78 -2.12 10.79
N LYS A 249 -13.44 -2.01 12.07
CA LYS A 249 -14.37 -2.12 13.20
C LYS A 249 -14.37 -0.81 13.94
N ILE A 250 -15.56 -0.32 14.30
CA ILE A 250 -15.73 0.94 15.02
C ILE A 250 -16.75 0.70 16.13
N ASP A 251 -16.36 0.97 17.37
CA ASP A 251 -17.22 0.89 18.54
C ASP A 251 -17.28 2.26 19.22
N VAL A 252 -18.47 2.83 19.28
CA VAL A 252 -18.73 4.10 19.96
C VAL A 252 -19.71 3.87 21.10
N LYS A 253 -19.37 4.40 22.28
CA LYS A 253 -20.25 4.39 23.45
C LYS A 253 -20.41 5.80 23.97
N THR A 254 -21.66 6.25 24.08
CA THR A 254 -22.02 7.54 24.66
C THR A 254 -22.85 7.30 25.91
N SER A 255 -22.49 7.92 27.04
CA SER A 255 -23.20 7.67 28.31
C SER A 255 -23.15 8.84 29.30
N LYS A 256 -24.19 8.95 30.11
CA LYS A 256 -24.25 9.79 31.32
C LYS A 256 -24.85 8.96 32.45
N GLY A 257 -24.02 8.49 33.37
CA GLY A 257 -24.44 7.55 34.41
C GLY A 257 -24.97 6.23 33.82
N ALA A 258 -26.21 5.87 34.13
CA ALA A 258 -26.85 4.63 33.64
C ALA A 258 -27.61 4.79 32.30
N VAL A 259 -27.55 5.97 31.69
CA VAL A 259 -28.27 6.30 30.45
C VAL A 259 -27.26 6.49 29.33
N GLY A 260 -27.53 5.97 28.13
CA GLY A 260 -26.63 6.09 27.00
C GLY A 260 -26.96 5.16 25.85
N SER A 261 -26.04 5.09 24.90
CA SER A 261 -26.11 4.27 23.69
C SER A 261 -24.75 3.70 23.32
N ASN A 262 -24.77 2.65 22.51
CA ASN A 262 -23.62 2.15 21.78
C ASN A 262 -23.94 2.01 20.29
N ALA A 263 -22.93 2.23 19.47
CA ALA A 263 -22.92 1.95 18.04
C ALA A 263 -21.70 1.07 17.73
N ALA A 264 -21.91 -0.01 17.00
CA ALA A 264 -20.84 -0.84 16.45
C ALA A 264 -20.98 -0.88 14.93
N ILE A 265 -19.89 -0.67 14.20
CA ILE A 265 -19.82 -0.80 12.74
C ILE A 265 -18.74 -1.82 12.41
N ASP A 266 -19.12 -2.90 11.75
CA ASP A 266 -18.22 -3.91 11.20
C ASP A 266 -18.24 -3.80 9.67
N MET A 267 -17.18 -3.26 9.08
CA MET A 267 -17.00 -3.13 7.64
C MET A 267 -16.02 -4.18 7.13
N LYS A 268 -16.36 -4.79 5.99
CA LYS A 268 -15.50 -5.69 5.23
C LYS A 268 -15.48 -5.26 3.77
N ILE A 269 -14.28 -5.13 3.22
CA ILE A 269 -14.07 -4.91 1.80
C ILE A 269 -13.36 -6.14 1.26
N ASN A 270 -13.92 -6.72 0.19
CA ASN A 270 -13.27 -7.74 -0.61
C ASN A 270 -13.14 -7.22 -2.03
N GLY A 271 -12.04 -7.54 -2.71
CA GLY A 271 -11.89 -7.15 -4.10
C GLY A 271 -10.97 -8.06 -4.87
N GLN A 272 -10.90 -7.79 -6.17
CA GLN A 272 -10.09 -8.52 -7.12
C GLN A 272 -9.25 -7.57 -7.96
N VAL A 273 -7.99 -7.91 -8.14
CA VAL A 273 -7.02 -7.22 -8.99
C VAL A 273 -6.95 -7.91 -10.36
N ASP A 274 -6.82 -7.15 -11.44
CA ASP A 274 -6.61 -7.67 -12.79
C ASP A 274 -5.13 -7.95 -13.11
N ASP A 275 -4.85 -8.42 -14.33
CA ASP A 275 -3.48 -8.77 -14.74
C ASP A 275 -2.55 -7.56 -14.89
N ASP A 276 -3.09 -6.33 -14.88
CA ASP A 276 -2.34 -5.07 -15.00
C ASP A 276 -2.15 -4.35 -13.65
N ALA A 277 -2.53 -5.02 -12.55
CA ALA A 277 -2.48 -4.54 -11.17
C ALA A 277 -3.51 -3.45 -10.81
N HIS A 278 -4.64 -3.40 -11.53
CA HIS A 278 -5.76 -2.50 -11.23
C HIS A 278 -6.92 -3.22 -10.54
N ILE A 279 -7.73 -2.48 -9.79
CA ILE A 279 -8.93 -3.03 -9.16
C ILE A 279 -9.96 -3.38 -10.24
N ALA A 280 -10.19 -4.67 -10.45
CA ALA A 280 -11.19 -5.18 -11.39
C ALA A 280 -12.60 -5.13 -10.80
N SER A 281 -12.73 -5.45 -9.51
CA SER A 281 -14.00 -5.42 -8.79
C SER A 281 -13.80 -5.29 -7.28
N SER A 282 -14.84 -4.82 -6.59
CA SER A 282 -14.88 -4.81 -5.13
C SER A 282 -16.30 -4.92 -4.60
N THR A 283 -16.45 -5.58 -3.46
CA THR A 283 -17.69 -5.64 -2.69
C THR A 283 -17.40 -5.17 -1.28
N THR A 284 -18.20 -4.21 -0.82
CA THR A 284 -18.12 -3.73 0.55
C THR A 284 -19.41 -4.08 1.27
N GLU A 285 -19.30 -4.66 2.46
CA GLU A 285 -20.41 -4.87 3.37
C GLU A 285 -20.10 -4.18 4.69
N ALA A 286 -21.07 -3.45 5.24
CA ALA A 286 -20.99 -2.85 6.56
C ALA A 286 -22.21 -3.24 7.37
N ASN A 287 -22.00 -3.98 8.46
CA ASN A 287 -23.03 -4.23 9.46
C ASN A 287 -22.94 -3.14 10.53
N THR A 288 -24.07 -2.52 10.85
CA THR A 288 -24.14 -1.48 11.87
C THR A 288 -25.19 -1.85 12.90
N GLN A 289 -24.78 -1.86 14.17
CA GLN A 289 -25.62 -2.15 15.31
C GLN A 289 -25.67 -0.96 16.25
N TRP A 290 -26.88 -0.53 16.57
CA TRP A 290 -27.17 0.48 17.58
C TRP A 290 -27.95 -0.14 18.70
N ALA A 291 -27.63 0.20 19.94
CA ALA A 291 -28.48 -0.09 21.08
C ALA A 291 -28.45 1.03 22.13
N ASP A 292 -29.52 1.14 22.91
CA ASP A 292 -29.59 2.00 24.09
C ASP A 292 -29.56 1.21 25.41
N PHE A 293 -29.17 1.88 26.49
CA PHE A 293 -29.07 1.27 27.83
C PHE A 293 -30.08 1.84 28.83
N ALA A 294 -31.11 2.56 28.37
CA ALA A 294 -31.97 3.33 29.26
C ALA A 294 -33.20 2.55 29.76
N GLY A 295 -33.25 2.34 31.08
CA GLY A 295 -34.49 2.06 31.82
C GLY A 295 -35.27 0.81 31.39
N GLY A 296 -34.62 -0.17 30.75
CA GLY A 296 -35.28 -1.40 30.28
C GLY A 296 -36.11 -1.23 29.01
N LYS A 297 -35.94 -0.13 28.25
CA LYS A 297 -36.67 0.09 26.99
C LYS A 297 -36.12 -0.72 25.80
N GLY A 298 -34.85 -1.14 25.88
CA GLY A 298 -34.25 -2.14 25.00
C GLY A 298 -34.35 -1.81 23.52
N GLN A 299 -34.04 -0.56 23.14
CA GLN A 299 -34.06 -0.19 21.73
C GLN A 299 -32.82 -0.71 21.05
N PHE A 300 -33.00 -1.30 19.88
CA PHE A 300 -31.88 -1.72 19.05
C PHE A 300 -32.25 -1.61 17.57
N LEU A 301 -31.25 -1.29 16.76
CA LEU A 301 -31.32 -1.29 15.30
C LEU A 301 -30.06 -1.99 14.76
N ASP A 302 -30.24 -3.05 14.00
CA ASP A 302 -29.19 -3.81 13.32
C ASP A 302 -29.53 -3.84 11.83
N TYR A 303 -28.61 -3.35 11.01
CA TYR A 303 -28.76 -3.32 9.56
C TYR A 303 -27.44 -3.55 8.84
N THR A 304 -27.54 -3.95 7.58
CA THR A 304 -26.40 -4.16 6.70
C THR A 304 -26.54 -3.30 5.46
N VAL A 305 -25.45 -2.62 5.10
CA VAL A 305 -25.29 -1.90 3.84
C VAL A 305 -24.29 -2.66 2.97
N GLY A 306 -24.65 -2.92 1.72
CA GLY A 306 -23.78 -3.52 0.72
C GLY A 306 -23.53 -2.55 -0.42
N VAL A 307 -22.27 -2.31 -0.76
CA VAL A 307 -21.85 -1.41 -1.82
C VAL A 307 -20.92 -2.15 -2.78
N PRO A 308 -21.43 -2.65 -3.93
CA PRO A 308 -20.61 -3.28 -4.95
C PRO A 308 -19.80 -2.23 -5.75
N SER A 309 -18.85 -2.68 -6.57
CA SER A 309 -18.12 -1.82 -7.52
C SER A 309 -18.97 -1.43 -8.71
N SER A 310 -19.99 -2.22 -9.04
CA SER A 310 -20.98 -1.94 -10.06
C SER A 310 -22.35 -2.49 -9.64
N GLY A 311 -23.41 -1.83 -10.10
CA GLY A 311 -24.79 -2.16 -9.72
C GLY A 311 -25.29 -1.40 -8.49
N ASP A 312 -26.48 -1.77 -8.02
CA ASP A 312 -27.17 -1.06 -6.95
C ASP A 312 -26.62 -1.41 -5.56
N SER A 313 -26.55 -0.41 -4.70
CA SER A 313 -26.34 -0.63 -3.26
C SER A 313 -27.51 -1.39 -2.65
N THR A 314 -27.22 -2.24 -1.67
CA THR A 314 -28.22 -2.98 -0.90
C THR A 314 -28.31 -2.44 0.52
N PHE A 315 -29.53 -2.40 1.05
CA PHE A 315 -29.77 -2.11 2.45
C PHE A 315 -30.74 -3.14 3.01
N ALA A 316 -30.43 -3.69 4.17
CA ALA A 316 -31.28 -4.64 4.87
C ALA A 316 -31.34 -4.31 6.36
N VAL A 317 -32.54 -4.18 6.92
CA VAL A 317 -32.74 -4.17 8.38
C VAL A 317 -32.77 -5.62 8.85
N ASN A 318 -31.75 -6.03 9.58
CA ASN A 318 -31.64 -7.40 10.11
C ASN A 318 -32.51 -7.57 11.35
N ARG A 319 -32.50 -6.56 12.23
CA ARG A 319 -33.25 -6.58 13.49
C ARG A 319 -33.61 -5.15 13.90
N THR A 320 -34.82 -4.97 14.40
CA THR A 320 -35.22 -3.75 15.13
C THR A 320 -36.05 -4.12 16.36
N GLY A 321 -36.01 -3.29 17.39
CA GLY A 321 -36.85 -3.46 18.58
C GLY A 321 -36.94 -2.21 19.43
N GLY A 322 -37.95 -2.18 20.30
CA GLY A 322 -38.29 -0.99 21.07
C GLY A 322 -39.10 0.02 20.25
N ALA A 323 -38.79 1.31 20.42
CA ALA A 323 -39.52 2.44 19.82
C ALA A 323 -38.68 3.21 18.77
N VAL A 324 -37.86 2.49 18.01
CA VAL A 324 -37.04 3.06 16.94
C VAL A 324 -37.93 3.75 15.90
N SER A 325 -37.68 5.03 15.64
CA SER A 325 -38.47 5.83 14.70
C SER A 325 -38.10 5.51 13.24
N THR A 326 -39.08 5.58 12.33
CA THR A 326 -38.83 5.42 10.89
C THR A 326 -37.84 6.46 10.37
N ASP A 327 -37.90 7.68 10.91
CA ASP A 327 -36.97 8.75 10.54
C ASP A 327 -35.54 8.44 10.97
N PHE A 328 -35.33 7.79 12.13
CA PHE A 328 -34.00 7.29 12.51
C PHE A 328 -33.48 6.25 11.51
N VAL A 329 -34.33 5.30 11.09
CA VAL A 329 -33.94 4.28 10.09
C VAL A 329 -33.59 4.94 8.75
N ARG A 330 -34.36 5.93 8.29
CA ARG A 330 -34.08 6.71 7.07
C ARG A 330 -32.74 7.42 7.13
N MET A 331 -32.48 8.12 8.24
CA MET A 331 -31.19 8.78 8.46
C MET A 331 -30.04 7.76 8.47
N ALA A 332 -30.23 6.62 9.15
CA ALA A 332 -29.23 5.56 9.22
C ALA A 332 -28.88 4.97 7.83
N VAL A 333 -29.86 4.81 6.93
CA VAL A 333 -29.64 4.37 5.54
C VAL A 333 -28.73 5.33 4.80
N LEU A 334 -29.09 6.62 4.73
CA LEU A 334 -28.31 7.62 3.97
C LEU A 334 -26.93 7.83 4.58
N MET A 335 -26.89 7.93 5.90
CA MET A 335 -25.68 8.07 6.70
C MET A 335 -24.68 6.95 6.41
N SER A 336 -25.10 5.70 6.58
CA SER A 336 -24.21 4.55 6.42
C SER A 336 -23.84 4.30 4.97
N THR A 337 -24.75 4.55 4.03
CA THR A 337 -24.41 4.44 2.61
C THR A 337 -23.30 5.42 2.25
N MET A 338 -23.45 6.70 2.63
CA MET A 338 -22.42 7.71 2.39
C MET A 338 -21.10 7.35 3.08
N PHE A 339 -21.15 6.95 4.35
CA PHE A 339 -19.97 6.51 5.10
C PHE A 339 -19.22 5.38 4.39
N VAL A 340 -19.95 4.33 3.99
CA VAL A 340 -19.37 3.17 3.30
C VAL A 340 -18.73 3.58 1.98
N TYR A 341 -19.37 4.43 1.17
CA TYR A 341 -18.78 4.91 -0.08
C TYR A 341 -17.48 5.70 0.14
N MET A 342 -17.48 6.62 1.10
CA MET A 342 -16.32 7.47 1.37
C MET A 342 -15.13 6.68 1.92
N VAL A 343 -15.37 5.78 2.88
CA VAL A 343 -14.32 4.93 3.45
C VAL A 343 -13.84 3.91 2.41
N LYS A 344 -14.75 3.30 1.66
CA LYS A 344 -14.42 2.35 0.58
C LYS A 344 -13.43 2.96 -0.42
N ASP A 345 -13.73 4.16 -0.93
CA ASP A 345 -12.88 4.82 -1.95
C ASP A 345 -11.45 5.03 -1.44
N LYS A 346 -11.29 5.55 -0.23
CA LYS A 346 -9.98 5.77 0.39
C LYS A 346 -9.23 4.46 0.68
N MET A 347 -9.92 3.45 1.19
CA MET A 347 -9.33 2.13 1.46
C MET A 347 -8.88 1.43 0.17
N LEU A 348 -9.70 1.49 -0.89
CA LEU A 348 -9.34 0.93 -2.20
C LEU A 348 -8.15 1.65 -2.82
N GLN A 349 -8.12 3.00 -2.76
CA GLN A 349 -6.98 3.78 -3.23
C GLN A 349 -5.68 3.42 -2.49
N ALA A 350 -5.74 3.34 -1.16
CA ALA A 350 -4.58 2.97 -0.34
C ALA A 350 -4.06 1.57 -0.68
N ALA A 351 -4.96 0.61 -0.88
CA ALA A 351 -4.61 -0.75 -1.27
C ALA A 351 -3.95 -0.76 -2.67
N GLU A 352 -4.51 -0.05 -3.65
CA GLU A 352 -3.95 0.05 -5.00
C GLU A 352 -2.56 0.68 -5.04
N ASN A 353 -2.37 1.75 -4.27
CA ASN A 353 -1.06 2.38 -4.09
C ASN A 353 -0.04 1.37 -3.50
N ALA A 354 -0.47 0.54 -2.55
CA ALA A 354 0.40 -0.41 -1.87
C ALA A 354 0.97 -1.46 -2.83
N TRP A 355 0.12 -2.21 -3.54
CA TRP A 355 0.62 -3.22 -4.46
C TRP A 355 1.27 -2.62 -5.71
N SER A 356 0.96 -1.36 -6.06
CA SER A 356 1.61 -0.63 -7.17
C SER A 356 2.99 -0.06 -6.80
N SER A 357 3.32 0.02 -5.50
CA SER A 357 4.57 0.59 -5.01
C SER A 357 5.78 -0.33 -5.11
N GLY A 358 5.59 -1.64 -5.33
CA GLY A 358 6.64 -2.64 -5.14
C GLY A 358 6.61 -3.34 -3.78
N ARG A 359 5.62 -3.05 -2.92
CA ARG A 359 5.44 -3.75 -1.64
C ARG A 359 5.23 -5.25 -1.79
N CYS A 360 4.48 -5.67 -2.81
CA CYS A 360 3.97 -7.04 -2.88
C CYS A 360 4.79 -7.94 -3.82
N VAL A 361 5.53 -7.34 -4.75
CA VAL A 361 6.29 -8.05 -5.79
C VAL A 361 7.74 -7.62 -5.74
N ASP A 362 8.62 -8.60 -5.58
CA ASP A 362 10.05 -8.47 -5.81
C ASP A 362 10.36 -8.83 -7.26
N LEU A 363 11.03 -7.95 -8.01
CA LEU A 363 11.41 -8.20 -9.39
C LEU A 363 12.91 -8.47 -9.45
N LYS A 364 13.28 -9.75 -9.40
CA LYS A 364 14.69 -10.14 -9.49
C LYS A 364 15.15 -10.08 -10.94
N VAL A 365 16.14 -9.26 -11.22
CA VAL A 365 16.75 -9.12 -12.55
C VAL A 365 18.15 -9.70 -12.54
N THR A 366 18.41 -10.69 -13.39
CA THR A 366 19.67 -11.44 -13.45
C THR A 366 20.26 -11.38 -14.85
N PRO A 367 21.27 -10.52 -15.08
CA PRO A 367 22.06 -10.51 -16.31
C PRO A 367 22.90 -11.80 -16.49
N SER A 368 23.08 -12.25 -17.73
CA SER A 368 23.91 -13.43 -18.08
C SER A 368 25.41 -13.17 -17.95
N ALA A 369 25.80 -11.90 -18.03
CA ALA A 369 27.13 -11.38 -17.74
C ALA A 369 26.97 -10.20 -16.78
N GLY A 370 27.96 -9.93 -15.93
CA GLY A 370 27.91 -8.79 -15.00
C GLY A 370 27.60 -7.48 -15.72
N PRO A 371 26.93 -6.52 -15.05
CA PRO A 371 26.49 -5.29 -15.72
C PRO A 371 27.63 -4.33 -16.08
N ASP A 372 28.81 -4.49 -15.47
CA ASP A 372 29.95 -3.60 -15.63
C ASP A 372 31.02 -4.17 -16.57
N GLY A 373 31.78 -3.30 -17.22
CA GLY A 373 32.95 -3.68 -18.04
C GLY A 373 32.59 -4.50 -19.28
N LEU A 374 31.42 -4.27 -19.86
CA LEU A 374 30.98 -4.95 -21.08
C LEU A 374 31.86 -4.55 -22.27
N ASP A 375 32.13 -5.50 -23.16
CA ASP A 375 32.78 -5.19 -24.43
C ASP A 375 31.83 -4.29 -25.27
N PRO A 376 32.36 -3.30 -26.02
CA PRO A 376 31.53 -2.47 -26.89
C PRO A 376 30.70 -3.31 -27.88
N GLY A 377 29.39 -3.08 -27.93
CA GLY A 377 28.45 -3.87 -28.74
C GLY A 377 28.10 -5.26 -28.20
N GLN A 378 28.57 -5.64 -27.01
CA GLN A 378 28.21 -6.91 -26.38
C GLN A 378 26.70 -7.01 -26.12
N VAL A 379 26.12 -8.16 -26.48
CA VAL A 379 24.74 -8.50 -26.14
C VAL A 379 24.73 -9.26 -24.82
N VAL A 380 23.95 -8.77 -23.84
CA VAL A 380 23.74 -9.40 -22.54
C VAL A 380 22.27 -9.84 -22.45
N SER A 381 22.04 -11.13 -22.23
CA SER A 381 20.70 -11.62 -21.96
C SER A 381 20.36 -11.36 -20.50
N VAL A 382 19.14 -10.92 -20.23
CA VAL A 382 18.68 -10.55 -18.89
C VAL A 382 17.40 -11.29 -18.58
N LEU A 383 17.39 -12.03 -17.48
CA LEU A 383 16.22 -12.74 -16.97
C LEU A 383 15.56 -11.91 -15.87
N ALA A 384 14.26 -11.62 -16.02
CA ALA A 384 13.46 -10.90 -15.04
C ALA A 384 12.38 -11.83 -14.44
N GLU A 385 12.51 -12.10 -13.14
CA GLU A 385 11.71 -13.07 -12.39
C GLU A 385 10.91 -12.35 -11.28
N PRO A 386 9.64 -11.99 -11.52
CA PRO A 386 8.80 -11.43 -10.47
C PRO A 386 8.36 -12.54 -9.50
N ARG A 387 8.55 -12.30 -8.20
CA ARG A 387 8.18 -13.20 -7.10
C ARG A 387 7.37 -12.43 -6.06
N SER A 388 6.38 -13.08 -5.45
CA SER A 388 5.65 -12.48 -4.34
C SER A 388 6.57 -12.33 -3.14
N LYS A 389 6.58 -11.17 -2.48
CA LYS A 389 7.33 -10.96 -1.23
C LYS A 389 6.73 -11.71 -0.04
N VAL A 390 5.45 -12.11 -0.12
CA VAL A 390 4.74 -12.85 0.94
C VAL A 390 5.15 -14.32 0.93
N ASP A 391 4.98 -15.01 -0.21
CA ASP A 391 5.14 -16.47 -0.29
C ASP A 391 6.34 -16.92 -1.15
N GLY A 392 6.98 -16.02 -1.90
CA GLY A 392 8.10 -16.31 -2.80
C GLY A 392 7.71 -16.97 -4.12
N SER A 393 6.43 -17.22 -4.37
CA SER A 393 5.95 -17.88 -5.59
C SER A 393 5.95 -16.92 -6.80
N PRO A 394 5.98 -17.45 -8.04
CA PRO A 394 5.84 -16.63 -9.25
C PRO A 394 4.53 -15.84 -9.25
N THR A 395 4.61 -14.57 -9.64
CA THR A 395 3.42 -13.70 -9.72
C THR A 395 2.65 -13.85 -11.03
N GLY A 396 3.29 -14.42 -12.06
CA GLY A 396 2.75 -14.43 -13.42
C GLY A 396 2.69 -13.03 -14.03
N GLY A 397 1.74 -12.81 -14.94
CA GLY A 397 1.57 -11.53 -15.63
C GLY A 397 2.67 -11.27 -16.66
N ASN A 398 3.00 -9.99 -16.86
CA ASN A 398 3.96 -9.56 -17.87
C ASN A 398 5.05 -8.69 -17.27
N VAL A 399 6.24 -8.70 -17.88
CA VAL A 399 7.35 -7.79 -17.62
C VAL A 399 7.61 -6.95 -18.87
N THR A 400 7.87 -5.67 -18.66
CA THR A 400 8.26 -4.73 -19.71
C THR A 400 9.66 -4.19 -19.39
N ALA A 401 10.58 -4.28 -20.35
CA ALA A 401 11.91 -3.68 -20.27
C ALA A 401 11.95 -2.39 -21.08
N THR A 402 12.42 -1.29 -20.50
CA THR A 402 12.51 0.02 -21.17
C THR A 402 13.88 0.62 -20.95
N LEU A 403 14.55 1.02 -22.05
CA LEU A 403 15.79 1.79 -21.95
C LEU A 403 15.45 3.22 -21.47
N LYS A 404 15.82 3.56 -20.23
CA LYS A 404 15.54 4.88 -19.64
C LYS A 404 16.58 5.93 -20.04
N ALA A 405 17.84 5.53 -20.10
CA ALA A 405 18.96 6.44 -20.35
C ALA A 405 20.12 5.70 -21.01
N GLY A 406 20.98 6.46 -21.69
CA GLY A 406 22.23 5.96 -22.26
C GLY A 406 22.10 5.32 -23.65
N VAL A 407 23.17 4.65 -24.09
CA VAL A 407 23.30 4.09 -25.45
C VAL A 407 23.21 2.56 -25.42
N GLN A 408 22.19 2.01 -26.07
CA GLN A 408 22.28 1.39 -27.40
C GLN A 408 20.88 0.85 -27.77
N SER A 409 20.42 -0.21 -27.09
CA SER A 409 19.05 -0.74 -27.22
C SER A 409 18.77 -1.82 -26.16
N VAL A 410 17.49 -2.05 -25.86
CA VAL A 410 16.99 -3.25 -25.17
C VAL A 410 15.91 -3.88 -26.04
N GLU A 411 15.90 -5.21 -26.18
CA GLU A 411 14.88 -5.92 -26.96
C GLU A 411 14.22 -7.03 -26.13
N PRO A 412 12.88 -7.11 -26.12
CA PRO A 412 11.94 -6.15 -26.69
C PRO A 412 11.86 -4.86 -25.86
N ASN A 413 11.86 -3.69 -26.53
CA ASN A 413 11.75 -2.38 -25.86
C ASN A 413 10.28 -1.99 -25.65
N GLY A 414 9.89 -1.72 -24.42
CA GLY A 414 8.56 -1.20 -24.09
C GLY A 414 7.39 -2.16 -24.39
N SER A 415 7.67 -3.40 -24.82
CA SER A 415 6.64 -4.40 -25.11
C SER A 415 6.51 -5.39 -23.95
N PRO A 416 5.28 -5.70 -23.50
CA PRO A 416 5.06 -6.68 -22.45
C PRO A 416 5.44 -8.10 -22.91
N VAL A 417 6.19 -8.81 -22.07
CA VAL A 417 6.58 -10.22 -22.25
C VAL A 417 6.08 -11.03 -21.06
N PRO A 418 5.47 -12.22 -21.25
CA PRO A 418 5.04 -13.05 -20.14
C PRO A 418 6.18 -13.37 -19.16
N ALA A 419 5.89 -13.30 -17.87
CA ALA A 419 6.84 -13.68 -16.82
C ALA A 419 7.03 -15.21 -16.75
N ASP A 420 8.23 -15.75 -16.51
CA ASP A 420 9.53 -15.06 -16.35
C ASP A 420 10.08 -14.58 -17.70
N ALA A 421 10.40 -13.30 -17.79
CA ALA A 421 10.67 -12.65 -19.06
C ALA A 421 12.18 -12.59 -19.34
N SER A 422 12.54 -12.84 -20.59
CA SER A 422 13.91 -12.62 -21.10
C SER A 422 13.94 -11.39 -22.00
N SER A 423 14.93 -10.53 -21.79
CA SER A 423 15.28 -9.43 -22.68
C SER A 423 16.76 -9.50 -23.05
N ASN A 424 17.15 -8.79 -24.09
CA ASN A 424 18.54 -8.62 -24.50
C ASN A 424 18.89 -7.13 -24.43
N TYR A 425 19.90 -6.79 -23.65
CA TYR A 425 20.52 -5.46 -23.68
C TYR A 425 21.74 -5.53 -24.61
N THR A 426 21.93 -4.51 -25.44
CA THR A 426 23.16 -4.37 -26.23
C THR A 426 23.95 -3.16 -25.73
N ALA A 427 25.23 -3.38 -25.41
CA ALA A 427 26.12 -2.36 -24.85
C ALA A 427 26.58 -1.36 -25.90
N GLY A 428 26.78 -0.10 -25.51
CA GLY A 428 27.22 0.98 -26.40
C GLY A 428 28.38 0.61 -27.34
N PRO A 429 28.45 1.18 -28.56
CA PRO A 429 29.49 0.84 -29.54
C PRO A 429 30.90 1.31 -29.16
N GLU A 430 31.05 2.13 -28.10
CA GLU A 430 32.34 2.65 -27.65
C GLU A 430 32.58 2.32 -26.16
N GLN A 431 33.84 2.42 -25.73
CA GLN A 431 34.22 2.31 -24.32
C GLN A 431 33.65 3.49 -23.51
N ASP A 432 33.54 3.30 -22.19
CA ASP A 432 33.07 4.32 -21.24
C ASP A 432 31.64 4.84 -21.49
N GLN A 433 30.81 4.01 -22.11
CA GLN A 433 29.40 4.27 -22.33
C GLN A 433 28.54 3.50 -21.33
N SER A 434 27.37 4.03 -20.99
CA SER A 434 26.44 3.37 -20.09
C SER A 434 25.02 3.38 -20.63
N GLY A 435 24.20 2.45 -20.14
CA GLY A 435 22.77 2.36 -20.44
C GLY A 435 21.99 1.81 -19.25
N THR A 436 20.91 2.48 -18.87
CA THR A 436 20.04 2.04 -17.76
C THR A 436 18.74 1.49 -18.32
N VAL A 437 18.44 0.24 -18.00
CA VAL A 437 17.20 -0.44 -18.35
C VAL A 437 16.32 -0.54 -17.11
N ALA A 438 15.10 -0.01 -17.19
CA ALA A 438 14.06 -0.19 -16.19
C ALA A 438 13.17 -1.37 -16.56
N TYR A 439 12.93 -2.23 -15.59
CA TYR A 439 12.03 -3.37 -15.67
C TYR A 439 10.82 -3.10 -14.80
N GLU A 440 9.63 -3.27 -15.36
CA GLU A 440 8.37 -3.21 -14.63
C GLU A 440 7.58 -4.49 -14.90
N SER A 441 7.21 -5.18 -13.84
CA SER A 441 6.32 -6.34 -13.88
C SER A 441 4.93 -5.93 -13.40
N ARG A 442 3.88 -6.39 -14.08
CA ARG A 442 2.48 -6.19 -13.71
C ARG A 442 1.76 -7.54 -13.68
N SER A 443 0.99 -7.75 -12.62
CA SER A 443 0.23 -8.98 -12.39
C SER A 443 -0.92 -8.73 -11.41
N LYS A 444 -1.76 -9.76 -11.24
CA LYS A 444 -2.79 -9.81 -10.19
C LYS A 444 -2.26 -9.67 -8.77
N ARG A 445 -0.95 -9.90 -8.55
CA ARG A 445 -0.30 -9.77 -7.25
C ARG A 445 0.33 -8.39 -7.01
N GLY A 446 0.25 -7.49 -7.98
CA GLY A 446 0.82 -6.14 -7.91
C GLY A 446 1.90 -5.87 -8.94
N VAL A 447 2.65 -4.79 -8.69
CA VAL A 447 3.70 -4.27 -9.57
C VAL A 447 5.06 -4.47 -8.91
N GLY A 448 6.00 -5.07 -9.63
CA GLY A 448 7.41 -5.15 -9.23
C GLY A 448 8.27 -4.28 -10.14
N LYS A 449 9.25 -3.56 -9.58
CA LYS A 449 10.12 -2.65 -10.31
C LYS A 449 11.58 -2.98 -10.02
N ALA A 450 12.43 -2.89 -11.04
CA ALA A 450 13.88 -3.03 -10.92
C ALA A 450 14.58 -2.19 -11.99
N GLU A 451 15.80 -1.74 -11.70
CA GLU A 451 16.63 -1.04 -12.67
C GLU A 451 18.02 -1.69 -12.71
N VAL A 452 18.58 -1.83 -13.89
CA VAL A 452 19.96 -2.30 -14.09
C VAL A 452 20.68 -1.29 -14.98
N THR A 453 21.82 -0.81 -14.50
CA THR A 453 22.72 0.04 -15.28
C THR A 453 23.86 -0.80 -15.80
N PHE A 454 24.00 -0.84 -17.12
CA PHE A 454 25.09 -1.49 -17.82
C PHE A 454 26.14 -0.46 -18.21
N ASN A 455 27.42 -0.84 -18.22
CA ASN A 455 28.48 0.04 -18.72
C ASN A 455 29.57 -0.73 -19.48
N THR A 456 30.20 -0.02 -20.42
CA THR A 456 31.46 -0.38 -21.09
C THR A 456 32.64 0.35 -20.44
N GLY A 457 32.49 0.84 -19.21
CA GLY A 457 33.43 1.76 -18.56
C GLY A 457 33.77 1.32 -17.14
N ALA A 458 34.67 0.35 -17.01
CA ALA A 458 35.44 0.14 -15.79
C ALA A 458 36.73 -0.63 -16.12
N PRO A 459 37.89 -0.23 -15.58
CA PRO A 459 39.10 -1.02 -15.73
C PRO A 459 38.89 -2.36 -15.02
N ALA A 460 38.87 -3.45 -15.79
CA ALA A 460 39.13 -4.78 -15.26
C ALA A 460 40.62 -4.98 -14.91
N ALA A 461 41.43 -3.92 -15.06
CA ALA A 461 42.83 -3.89 -14.72
C ALA A 461 43.05 -3.65 -13.23
N TYR A 462 43.83 -4.51 -12.60
CA TYR A 462 44.16 -4.44 -11.18
C TYR A 462 45.64 -4.67 -10.94
N LEU A 463 46.24 -3.84 -10.08
CA LEU A 463 47.48 -4.19 -9.41
C LEU A 463 47.16 -5.22 -8.33
N VAL A 464 47.65 -6.44 -8.52
CA VAL A 464 47.49 -7.58 -7.62
C VAL A 464 48.74 -7.72 -6.77
N VAL A 465 48.60 -7.56 -5.45
CA VAL A 465 49.72 -7.65 -4.49
C VAL A 465 49.40 -8.64 -3.38
N GLY A 466 50.28 -9.60 -3.13
CA GLY A 466 50.15 -10.55 -2.03
C GLY A 466 50.50 -11.98 -2.42
N GLY A 467 49.99 -12.95 -1.66
CA GLY A 467 50.24 -14.37 -1.87
C GLY A 467 50.27 -15.17 -0.57
N LEU A 468 51.10 -16.21 -0.53
CA LEU A 468 51.27 -17.13 0.60
C LEU A 468 52.73 -17.56 0.71
N GLN A 469 53.35 -17.32 1.88
CA GLN A 469 54.74 -17.70 2.14
C GLN A 469 55.68 -17.19 1.04
N ASP A 470 56.47 -18.08 0.42
CA ASP A 470 57.42 -17.74 -0.64
C ASP A 470 56.73 -17.34 -1.95
N TRP A 471 55.47 -17.75 -2.16
CA TRP A 471 54.66 -17.28 -3.28
C TRP A 471 54.20 -15.84 -3.00
N GLN A 472 54.85 -14.87 -3.62
CA GLN A 472 54.51 -13.45 -3.55
C GLN A 472 54.42 -12.87 -4.97
N VAL A 473 53.37 -12.07 -5.20
CA VAL A 473 53.05 -11.45 -6.48
C VAL A 473 52.93 -9.94 -6.28
N ASN A 474 53.39 -9.19 -7.28
CA ASN A 474 53.20 -7.75 -7.40
C ASN A 474 53.19 -7.40 -8.89
N MET A 475 52.02 -7.49 -9.53
CA MET A 475 51.88 -7.27 -10.97
C MET A 475 50.51 -6.72 -11.33
N VAL A 476 50.44 -6.05 -12.49
CA VAL A 476 49.17 -5.61 -13.06
C VAL A 476 48.58 -6.76 -13.87
N VAL A 477 47.34 -7.13 -13.56
CA VAL A 477 46.49 -7.97 -14.40
C VAL A 477 45.60 -7.03 -15.18
N CYS A 478 45.65 -7.10 -16.51
CA CYS A 478 44.96 -6.17 -17.40
C CYS A 478 43.44 -6.34 -17.43
N ASP A 479 42.97 -7.56 -17.18
CA ASP A 479 41.56 -7.90 -17.13
C ASP A 479 41.38 -9.14 -16.25
N ILE A 480 40.92 -8.94 -15.01
CA ILE A 480 40.65 -10.05 -14.07
C ILE A 480 39.41 -10.87 -14.48
N THR A 481 38.59 -10.38 -15.43
CA THR A 481 37.39 -11.08 -15.91
C THR A 481 37.72 -12.12 -16.98
N LYS A 482 38.87 -12.00 -17.64
CA LYS A 482 39.39 -12.95 -18.64
C LYS A 482 40.45 -13.87 -17.99
N PRO A 483 40.79 -15.03 -18.60
CA PRO A 483 41.90 -15.84 -18.11
C PRO A 483 43.19 -15.03 -17.98
N PHE A 484 43.86 -15.14 -16.83
CA PHE A 484 45.06 -14.37 -16.52
C PHE A 484 46.09 -15.22 -15.79
N THR A 485 47.34 -14.73 -15.76
CA THR A 485 48.45 -15.41 -15.09
C THR A 485 49.03 -14.53 -13.99
N LEU A 486 49.33 -15.14 -12.85
CA LEU A 486 50.17 -14.52 -11.83
C LEU A 486 51.54 -15.20 -11.80
N GLU A 487 52.60 -14.40 -11.86
CA GLU A 487 53.96 -14.88 -11.74
C GLU A 487 54.55 -14.45 -10.39
N SER A 488 55.08 -15.42 -9.64
CA SER A 488 55.88 -15.16 -8.46
C SER A 488 57.36 -15.30 -8.81
N PRO A 489 58.15 -14.20 -8.82
CA PRO A 489 59.52 -14.21 -9.31
C PRO A 489 60.40 -15.25 -8.62
N GLY A 490 61.00 -16.15 -9.42
CA GLY A 490 61.88 -17.20 -8.92
C GLY A 490 61.16 -18.38 -8.23
N VAL A 491 59.83 -18.35 -8.15
CA VAL A 491 59.01 -19.42 -7.56
C VAL A 491 58.23 -20.15 -8.66
N GLY A 492 57.34 -19.48 -9.39
CA GLY A 492 56.55 -20.15 -10.43
C GLY A 492 55.46 -19.28 -11.04
N VAL A 493 54.58 -19.94 -11.80
CA VAL A 493 53.47 -19.32 -12.55
C VAL A 493 52.16 -20.00 -12.18
N ALA A 494 51.11 -19.20 -11.99
CA ALA A 494 49.76 -19.63 -11.72
C ALA A 494 48.81 -19.11 -12.81
N GLU A 495 48.04 -20.01 -13.40
CA GLU A 495 47.05 -19.73 -14.44
C GLU A 495 45.65 -19.74 -13.84
N PHE A 496 44.93 -18.63 -13.98
CA PHE A 496 43.58 -18.42 -13.44
C PHE A 496 42.56 -18.42 -14.59
N SER A 497 41.37 -18.97 -14.34
CA SER A 497 40.31 -19.08 -15.34
C SER A 497 39.67 -17.74 -15.76
N GLY A 498 39.89 -16.67 -14.98
CA GLY A 498 39.19 -15.39 -15.16
C GLY A 498 37.80 -15.36 -14.51
N GLY A 499 37.30 -14.14 -14.30
CA GLY A 499 36.04 -13.86 -13.59
C GLY A 499 36.26 -13.62 -12.10
N LEU A 500 35.20 -13.18 -11.41
CA LEU A 500 35.24 -12.88 -9.96
C LEU A 500 35.29 -14.14 -9.08
N SER A 501 35.22 -15.33 -9.67
CA SER A 501 35.49 -16.60 -9.00
C SER A 501 35.81 -17.65 -10.05
N GLY A 502 36.63 -18.64 -9.70
CA GLY A 502 36.96 -19.69 -10.66
C GLY A 502 37.98 -20.69 -10.13
N THR A 503 38.69 -21.32 -11.06
CA THR A 503 39.76 -22.28 -10.76
C THR A 503 41.10 -21.74 -11.19
N TYR A 504 42.16 -22.20 -10.54
CA TYR A 504 43.52 -21.90 -10.97
C TYR A 504 44.43 -23.11 -10.77
N SER A 505 45.53 -23.14 -11.52
CA SER A 505 46.61 -24.11 -11.36
C SER A 505 47.96 -23.41 -11.35
N ALA A 506 48.84 -23.82 -10.46
CA ALA A 506 50.18 -23.26 -10.32
C ALA A 506 51.26 -24.33 -10.48
N THR A 507 52.35 -23.97 -11.16
CA THR A 507 53.54 -24.81 -11.30
C THR A 507 54.81 -23.97 -11.12
N GLY A 508 55.88 -24.59 -10.65
CA GLY A 508 57.14 -23.86 -10.48
C GLY A 508 58.32 -24.70 -9.99
N VAL A 509 59.25 -24.04 -9.32
CA VAL A 509 60.49 -24.65 -8.82
C VAL A 509 60.22 -25.80 -7.84
N PHE A 510 61.21 -26.67 -7.63
CA PHE A 510 61.08 -27.86 -6.77
C PHE A 510 59.95 -28.83 -7.18
N ASN A 511 59.55 -28.81 -8.46
CA ASN A 511 58.44 -29.58 -9.01
C ASN A 511 57.13 -29.37 -8.22
N PHE A 512 56.88 -28.16 -7.73
CA PHE A 512 55.60 -27.90 -7.09
C PHE A 512 54.48 -27.84 -8.13
N SER A 513 53.32 -28.37 -7.74
CA SER A 513 52.10 -28.30 -8.54
C SER A 513 50.91 -28.23 -7.61
N TYR A 514 50.10 -27.19 -7.78
CA TYR A 514 48.90 -26.92 -6.98
C TYR A 514 47.73 -26.60 -7.89
N ALA A 515 46.53 -26.98 -7.47
CA ALA A 515 45.29 -26.56 -8.10
C ALA A 515 44.27 -26.17 -7.04
N GLY A 516 43.40 -25.23 -7.37
CA GLY A 516 42.49 -24.66 -6.40
C GLY A 516 41.37 -23.85 -7.02
N THR A 517 40.58 -23.24 -6.13
CA THR A 517 39.54 -22.28 -6.47
C THR A 517 39.88 -20.92 -5.90
N TYR A 518 39.40 -19.86 -6.51
CA TYR A 518 39.58 -18.50 -6.02
C TYR A 518 38.28 -17.70 -6.07
N GLN A 519 38.23 -16.65 -5.26
CA GLN A 519 37.16 -15.66 -5.24
C GLN A 519 37.74 -14.25 -5.14
N VAL A 520 37.14 -13.31 -5.86
CA VAL A 520 37.40 -11.88 -5.83
C VAL A 520 36.22 -11.17 -5.20
N ILE A 521 36.51 -10.26 -4.27
CA ILE A 521 35.52 -9.42 -3.59
C ILE A 521 35.95 -7.96 -3.80
N LEU A 522 35.10 -7.18 -4.47
CA LEU A 522 35.30 -5.76 -4.76
C LEU A 522 34.29 -4.95 -3.93
N SER A 523 34.69 -3.80 -3.39
CA SER A 523 33.83 -3.02 -2.48
C SER A 523 32.55 -2.52 -3.17
N ASP A 524 32.69 -2.00 -4.39
CA ASP A 524 31.62 -1.35 -5.15
C ASP A 524 31.64 -1.77 -6.63
N GLY A 525 31.92 -3.05 -6.91
CA GLY A 525 31.98 -3.59 -8.28
C GLY A 525 33.32 -3.40 -9.00
N LEU A 526 33.34 -3.68 -10.32
CA LEU A 526 34.54 -3.55 -11.15
C LEU A 526 35.06 -2.10 -11.15
N GLY A 527 36.38 -1.93 -11.09
CA GLY A 527 37.04 -0.64 -10.95
C GLY A 527 37.19 -0.14 -9.51
N SER A 528 36.63 -0.85 -8.51
CA SER A 528 36.81 -0.55 -7.08
C SER A 528 37.88 -1.42 -6.43
N PRO A 529 38.58 -0.97 -5.37
CA PRO A 529 39.52 -1.80 -4.62
C PRO A 529 38.87 -3.06 -4.04
N GLY A 530 39.67 -4.07 -3.77
CA GLY A 530 39.16 -5.34 -3.26
C GLY A 530 40.22 -6.32 -2.80
N THR A 531 39.80 -7.57 -2.65
CA THR A 531 40.66 -8.68 -2.28
C THR A 531 40.38 -9.90 -3.15
N MET A 532 41.40 -10.72 -3.34
CA MET A 532 41.27 -12.03 -3.96
C MET A 532 41.84 -13.07 -3.01
N SER A 533 41.10 -14.15 -2.78
CA SER A 533 41.56 -15.28 -1.97
C SER A 533 41.52 -16.55 -2.80
N GLY A 534 42.65 -17.26 -2.86
CA GLY A 534 42.78 -18.59 -3.47
C GLY A 534 42.86 -19.64 -2.38
N THR A 535 42.26 -20.81 -2.59
CA THR A 535 42.51 -21.99 -1.74
C THR A 535 42.91 -23.14 -2.63
N SER A 536 44.08 -23.72 -2.36
CA SER A 536 44.66 -24.79 -3.16
C SER A 536 45.12 -25.99 -2.35
N SER A 537 45.27 -27.10 -3.05
CA SER A 537 45.97 -28.30 -2.57
C SER A 537 46.83 -28.89 -3.68
N GLY A 538 47.87 -29.63 -3.31
CA GLY A 538 48.83 -30.17 -4.27
C GLY A 538 50.10 -30.67 -3.59
N GLN A 539 51.24 -30.52 -4.25
CA GLN A 539 52.51 -31.06 -3.76
C GLN A 539 53.72 -30.15 -4.02
N ILE A 540 54.72 -30.18 -3.13
CA ILE A 540 56.10 -29.72 -3.35
C ILE A 540 57.03 -30.91 -3.14
N ALA A 541 57.92 -31.18 -4.10
CA ALA A 541 58.92 -32.26 -3.99
C ALA A 541 58.32 -33.63 -3.57
N GLY A 542 57.08 -33.92 -3.97
CA GLY A 542 56.37 -35.16 -3.64
C GLY A 542 55.71 -35.20 -2.25
N GLN A 543 55.70 -34.09 -1.50
CA GLN A 543 54.94 -33.96 -0.26
C GLN A 543 53.66 -33.17 -0.48
N ALA A 544 52.54 -33.70 0.03
CA ALA A 544 51.24 -33.05 -0.08
C ALA A 544 51.15 -31.81 0.82
N GLY A 545 50.47 -30.78 0.33
CA GLY A 545 50.20 -29.54 1.07
C GLY A 545 48.92 -28.87 0.60
N SER A 546 48.44 -27.94 1.42
CA SER A 546 47.29 -27.07 1.12
C SER A 546 47.51 -25.69 1.74
N GLY A 547 46.92 -24.66 1.16
CA GLY A 547 47.08 -23.29 1.63
C GLY A 547 46.00 -22.36 1.11
N THR A 548 45.99 -21.14 1.66
CA THR A 548 45.13 -20.04 1.23
C THR A 548 45.98 -18.82 0.93
N GLU A 549 46.03 -18.43 -0.35
CA GLU A 549 46.70 -17.24 -0.84
C GLU A 549 45.77 -16.03 -0.74
N ASN A 550 46.27 -14.90 -0.24
CA ASN A 550 45.48 -13.68 -0.13
C ASN A 550 46.18 -12.53 -0.87
N TYR A 551 45.41 -11.83 -1.69
CA TYR A 551 45.87 -10.72 -2.51
C TYR A 551 44.98 -9.49 -2.28
N VAL A 552 45.61 -8.32 -2.30
CA VAL A 552 44.95 -7.02 -2.38
C VAL A 552 44.89 -6.59 -3.84
N LEU A 553 43.72 -6.12 -4.25
CA LEU A 553 43.46 -5.61 -5.59
C LEU A 553 43.29 -4.10 -5.52
N THR A 554 44.18 -3.37 -6.19
CA THR A 554 44.04 -1.92 -6.39
C THR A 554 43.73 -1.65 -7.86
N PRO A 555 42.72 -0.83 -8.20
CA PRO A 555 42.43 -0.49 -9.59
C PRO A 555 43.67 0.07 -10.28
N ALA A 556 43.92 -0.37 -11.51
CA ALA A 556 45.04 0.07 -12.33
C ALA A 556 44.54 0.68 -13.64
N GLU A 557 45.41 1.41 -14.34
CA GLU A 557 45.12 1.82 -15.70
C GLU A 557 44.97 0.59 -16.61
N PRO A 558 44.05 0.60 -17.59
CA PRO A 558 43.94 -0.44 -18.60
C PRO A 558 45.28 -0.66 -19.31
N CYS A 559 45.64 -1.92 -19.56
CA CYS A 559 46.81 -2.21 -20.38
C CYS A 559 46.54 -1.86 -21.85
N GLU A 560 47.55 -1.35 -22.56
CA GLU A 560 47.50 -1.06 -24.01
C GLU A 560 47.38 -2.31 -24.90
#